data_AF-A0A519ZDZ3-F1
#
_entry.id   AF-A0A519ZDZ3-F1
#
_cell.length_a   1.000
_cell.length_b   1.000
_cell.length_c   1.000
_cell.angle_alpha   90.00
_cell.angle_beta   90.00
_cell.angle_gamma   90.00
#
_symmetry.space_group_name_H-M   'P 1'
#
loop_
_entity.id
_entity.type
_entity.pdbx_description
1 polymer ?
#
loop_
_entity_poly.entity_id
_entity_poly.type
_entity_poly.pdbx_seq_one_letter_code
_entity_poly.pdbx_strand_id
1 'polypeptide(L)'
;MRELISTLLSHRTTHADEELAYDRMLEAFGDWEGVLHAPLDDLIHAIRTTRWPATQAPRIHDILARIKAETGGSFSLDFLADWPTERAMEWLTDMPGIGLKTASLVLLFNFRKPVLPVDAHVHRVMQRLGVLGPKVTVEKAHGILLDLLKPHLDPEGLFNFHKHNYWHGQQICFFQRPNCPRCPLKGFCNYYKEHFGEATPEALAATPAHWDAAAWGKLPH
;
A
#
# COMPACT_ATOMS: atom_id res chain seq x y z
N MET A 1 10.42 1.48 -10.69
CA MET A 1 10.32 0.09 -11.20
C MET A 1 10.04 -0.92 -10.10
N ARG A 2 10.93 -1.09 -9.09
CA ARG A 2 10.77 -2.08 -8.00
C ARG A 2 9.36 -2.11 -7.41
N GLU A 3 8.92 -1.00 -6.80
CA GLU A 3 7.60 -0.93 -6.14
C GLU A 3 6.42 -1.34 -7.02
N LEU A 4 6.45 -1.00 -8.32
CA LEU A 4 5.38 -1.36 -9.25
C LEU A 4 5.32 -2.88 -9.48
N ILE A 5 6.48 -3.49 -9.76
CA ILE A 5 6.58 -4.93 -10.03
C ILE A 5 6.38 -5.74 -8.73
N SER A 6 6.99 -5.33 -7.63
CA SER A 6 6.79 -5.89 -6.29
C SER A 6 5.30 -5.91 -5.92
N THR A 7 4.56 -4.81 -6.13
CA THR A 7 3.12 -4.79 -5.85
C THR A 7 2.33 -5.77 -6.71
N LEU A 8 2.69 -5.96 -7.98
CA LEU A 8 2.06 -6.97 -8.83
C LEU A 8 2.35 -8.39 -8.32
N LEU A 9 3.59 -8.66 -7.88
CA LEU A 9 4.03 -9.95 -7.34
C LEU A 9 3.38 -10.26 -5.98
N SER A 10 3.14 -9.24 -5.15
CA SER A 10 2.61 -9.38 -3.78
C SER A 10 1.10 -9.71 -3.71
N HIS A 11 0.41 -9.72 -4.85
CA HIS A 11 -1.00 -10.05 -4.94
C HIS A 11 -1.32 -11.44 -4.34
N ARG A 12 -1.85 -11.43 -3.11
CA ARG A 12 -2.13 -12.62 -2.30
C ARG A 12 -0.92 -13.54 -2.13
N THR A 13 0.27 -12.95 -2.08
CA THR A 13 1.55 -13.62 -1.85
C THR A 13 2.14 -13.09 -0.55
N THR A 14 2.86 -13.94 0.20
CA THR A 14 3.52 -13.49 1.42
C THR A 14 4.68 -12.56 1.06
N HIS A 15 5.05 -11.63 1.95
CA HIS A 15 6.17 -10.73 1.68
C HIS A 15 7.49 -11.48 1.41
N ALA A 16 7.74 -12.59 2.14
CA ALA A 16 8.93 -13.41 1.92
C ALA A 16 8.94 -14.08 0.54
N ASP A 17 7.80 -14.59 0.06
CA ASP A 17 7.68 -15.21 -1.25
C ASP A 17 7.75 -14.20 -2.40
N GLU A 18 7.26 -12.98 -2.17
CA GLU A 18 7.35 -11.84 -3.09
C GLU A 18 8.80 -11.42 -3.31
N GLU A 19 9.54 -11.16 -2.23
CA GLU A 19 10.97 -10.78 -2.31
C GLU A 19 11.77 -11.88 -3.02
N LEU A 20 11.55 -13.15 -2.66
CA LEU A 20 12.21 -14.27 -3.32
C LEU A 20 11.86 -14.38 -4.80
N ALA A 21 10.62 -14.08 -5.20
CA ALA A 21 10.23 -14.05 -6.62
C ALA A 21 10.93 -12.92 -7.37
N TYR A 22 10.97 -11.74 -6.77
CA TYR A 22 11.58 -10.55 -7.34
C TYR A 22 13.09 -10.74 -7.56
N ASP A 23 13.79 -11.24 -6.54
CA ASP A 23 15.24 -11.49 -6.59
C ASP A 23 15.58 -12.54 -7.65
N ARG A 24 14.90 -13.69 -7.63
CA ARG A 24 15.10 -14.76 -8.63
C ARG A 24 14.87 -14.30 -10.06
N MET A 25 13.88 -13.44 -10.28
CA MET A 25 13.60 -12.89 -11.60
C MET A 25 14.77 -12.03 -12.09
N LEU A 26 15.27 -11.10 -11.27
CA LEU A 26 16.41 -10.26 -11.67
C LEU A 26 17.72 -11.04 -11.74
N GLU A 27 17.93 -12.04 -10.88
CA GLU A 27 19.08 -12.95 -10.97
C GLU A 27 19.08 -13.75 -12.27
N ALA A 28 17.91 -14.24 -12.71
CA ALA A 28 17.79 -15.04 -13.92
C ALA A 28 17.95 -14.23 -15.21
N PHE A 29 17.47 -12.98 -15.23
CA PHE A 29 17.38 -12.19 -16.47
C PHE A 29 18.25 -10.92 -16.47
N GLY A 30 18.95 -10.63 -15.39
CA GLY A 30 19.91 -9.53 -15.26
C GLY A 30 19.25 -8.16 -15.02
N ASP A 31 18.48 -7.67 -15.98
CA ASP A 31 17.84 -6.36 -15.93
C ASP A 31 16.42 -6.36 -16.50
N TRP A 32 15.77 -5.19 -16.54
CA TRP A 32 14.41 -5.07 -17.05
C TRP A 32 14.28 -5.37 -18.55
N GLU A 33 15.35 -5.16 -19.33
CA GLU A 33 15.38 -5.51 -20.75
C GLU A 33 15.41 -7.04 -20.91
N GLY A 34 16.22 -7.72 -20.11
CA GLY A 34 16.25 -9.18 -20.05
C GLY A 34 14.92 -9.76 -19.57
N VAL A 35 14.30 -9.18 -18.54
CA VAL A 35 12.97 -9.63 -18.07
C VAL A 35 11.90 -9.43 -19.16
N LEU A 36 11.93 -8.32 -19.91
CA LEU A 36 10.97 -8.05 -20.99
C LEU A 36 11.08 -9.09 -22.13
N HIS A 37 12.29 -9.57 -22.43
CA HIS A 37 12.54 -10.53 -23.51
C HIS A 37 12.66 -11.98 -23.03
N ALA A 38 12.47 -12.24 -21.73
CA ALA A 38 12.54 -13.58 -21.18
C ALA A 38 11.49 -14.49 -21.83
N PRO A 39 11.80 -15.76 -22.14
CA PRO A 39 10.78 -16.74 -22.49
C PRO A 39 9.75 -16.83 -21.36
N LEU A 40 8.46 -16.83 -21.73
CA LEU A 40 7.38 -16.72 -20.75
C LEU A 40 7.43 -17.85 -19.70
N ASP A 41 7.72 -19.08 -20.12
CA ASP A 41 7.83 -20.24 -19.22
C ASP A 41 8.97 -20.07 -18.20
N ASP A 42 10.09 -19.47 -18.62
CA ASP A 42 11.24 -19.21 -17.74
C ASP A 42 10.89 -18.11 -16.72
N LEU A 43 10.20 -17.05 -17.16
CA LEU A 43 9.74 -16.00 -16.23
C LEU A 43 8.74 -16.58 -15.22
N ILE A 44 7.76 -17.37 -15.67
CA ILE A 44 6.82 -18.09 -14.80
C ILE A 44 7.58 -18.94 -13.77
N HIS A 45 8.63 -19.65 -14.21
CA HIS A 45 9.46 -20.43 -13.32
C HIS A 45 10.21 -19.57 -12.30
N ALA A 46 10.79 -18.44 -12.73
CA ALA A 46 11.53 -17.54 -11.84
C ALA A 46 10.64 -16.99 -10.70
N ILE A 47 9.41 -16.58 -11.03
CA ILE A 47 8.45 -16.02 -10.06
C ILE A 47 7.53 -17.06 -9.40
N ARG A 48 7.85 -18.36 -9.48
CA ARG A 48 6.97 -19.47 -9.05
C ARG A 48 6.57 -19.50 -7.57
N THR A 49 7.21 -18.70 -6.73
CA THR A 49 6.86 -18.55 -5.30
C THR A 49 5.63 -17.66 -5.12
N THR A 50 5.28 -16.85 -6.13
CA THR A 50 4.04 -16.10 -6.13
C THR A 50 2.81 -17.00 -6.27
N ARG A 51 1.64 -16.46 -5.95
CA ARG A 51 0.40 -17.25 -5.96
C ARG A 51 -0.05 -17.61 -7.38
N TRP A 52 0.22 -16.76 -8.37
CA TRP A 52 -0.30 -16.93 -9.73
C TRP A 52 0.74 -16.55 -10.80
N PRO A 53 1.88 -17.25 -10.86
CA PRO A 53 2.99 -16.88 -11.74
C PRO A 53 2.58 -16.85 -13.22
N ALA A 54 1.76 -17.82 -13.66
CA ALA A 54 1.24 -17.87 -15.04
C ALA A 54 0.35 -16.68 -15.44
N THR A 55 -0.28 -16.02 -14.46
CA THR A 55 -1.06 -14.79 -14.69
C THR A 55 -0.22 -13.53 -14.54
N GLN A 56 0.79 -13.56 -13.66
CA GLN A 56 1.63 -12.40 -13.35
C GLN A 56 2.70 -12.17 -14.42
N ALA A 57 3.32 -13.23 -14.97
CA ALA A 57 4.40 -13.10 -15.95
C ALA A 57 4.00 -12.35 -17.23
N PRO A 58 2.86 -12.64 -17.90
CA PRO A 58 2.44 -11.85 -19.06
C PRO A 58 2.20 -10.37 -18.72
N ARG A 59 1.68 -10.09 -17.52
CA ARG A 59 1.44 -8.71 -17.06
C ARG A 59 2.74 -7.95 -16.83
N ILE A 60 3.77 -8.63 -16.33
CA ILE A 60 5.11 -8.03 -16.19
C ILE A 60 5.62 -7.61 -17.57
N HIS A 61 5.54 -8.49 -18.58
CA HIS A 61 5.92 -8.14 -19.96
C HIS A 61 5.12 -6.93 -20.47
N ASP A 62 3.79 -6.93 -20.32
CA ASP A 62 2.94 -5.84 -20.78
C ASP A 62 3.28 -4.50 -20.12
N ILE A 63 3.52 -4.51 -18.80
CA ILE A 63 3.91 -3.32 -18.03
C ILE A 63 5.27 -2.79 -18.52
N LEU A 64 6.26 -3.68 -18.65
CA LEU A 64 7.60 -3.32 -19.10
C LEU A 64 7.58 -2.77 -20.53
N ALA A 65 6.82 -3.40 -21.43
CA ALA A 65 6.67 -2.95 -22.82
C ALA A 65 6.05 -1.55 -22.90
N ARG A 66 4.98 -1.30 -22.13
CA ARG A 66 4.32 0.02 -22.06
C ARG A 66 5.24 1.10 -21.52
N ILE A 67 5.97 0.82 -20.45
CA ILE A 67 6.95 1.74 -19.87
C ILE A 67 8.04 2.07 -20.89
N LYS A 68 8.62 1.05 -21.52
CA LYS A 68 9.68 1.24 -22.52
C LYS A 68 9.20 2.07 -23.71
N ALA A 69 7.96 1.85 -24.16
CA ALA A 69 7.36 2.62 -25.25
C ALA A 69 7.15 4.08 -24.87
N GLU A 70 6.64 4.35 -23.66
CA GLU A 70 6.39 5.72 -23.17
C GLU A 70 7.69 6.52 -22.99
N THR A 71 8.76 5.88 -22.55
CA THR A 71 10.05 6.53 -22.29
C THR A 71 11.00 6.59 -23.49
N GLY A 72 10.64 5.94 -24.61
CA GLY A 72 11.52 5.82 -25.77
C GLY A 72 12.72 4.87 -25.57
N GLY A 73 12.63 3.92 -24.62
CA GLY A 73 13.62 2.85 -24.48
C GLY A 73 14.15 2.60 -23.07
N SER A 74 13.78 3.40 -22.07
CA SER A 74 14.23 3.22 -20.68
C SER A 74 13.15 2.60 -19.77
N PHE A 75 13.58 2.00 -18.66
CA PHE A 75 12.66 1.45 -17.67
C PHE A 75 12.60 2.37 -16.44
N SER A 76 11.90 3.48 -16.59
CA SER A 76 11.66 4.45 -15.52
C SER A 76 10.22 4.94 -15.54
N LEU A 77 9.74 5.40 -14.38
CA LEU A 77 8.44 6.06 -14.22
C LEU A 77 8.59 7.57 -13.97
N ASP A 78 9.81 8.12 -14.10
CA ASP A 78 10.10 9.51 -13.69
C ASP A 78 9.27 10.55 -14.43
N PHE A 79 8.83 10.26 -15.67
CA PHE A 79 7.93 11.13 -16.43
C PHE A 79 6.58 11.38 -15.72
N LEU A 80 6.17 10.51 -14.79
CA LEU A 80 4.97 10.71 -13.98
C LEU A 80 5.11 11.90 -13.02
N ALA A 81 6.33 12.31 -12.68
CA ALA A 81 6.58 13.50 -11.87
C ALA A 81 6.05 14.76 -12.54
N ASP A 82 6.14 14.85 -13.86
CA ASP A 82 5.73 16.02 -14.65
C ASP A 82 4.26 15.96 -15.08
N TRP A 83 3.62 14.79 -15.00
CA TRP A 83 2.24 14.62 -15.43
C TRP A 83 1.23 15.15 -14.40
N PRO A 84 0.05 15.65 -14.85
CA PRO A 84 -1.10 15.84 -13.98
C PRO A 84 -1.45 14.53 -13.25
N THR A 85 -1.84 14.65 -11.98
CA THR A 85 -2.13 13.50 -11.11
C THR A 85 -3.18 12.58 -11.69
N GLU A 86 -4.23 13.14 -12.28
CA GLU A 86 -5.35 12.41 -12.87
C GLU A 86 -4.89 11.59 -14.08
N ARG A 87 -4.12 12.20 -14.98
CA ARG A 87 -3.53 11.51 -16.14
C ARG A 87 -2.60 10.39 -15.70
N ALA A 88 -1.75 10.65 -14.71
CA ALA A 88 -0.82 9.65 -14.19
C ALA A 88 -1.56 8.47 -13.53
N MET A 89 -2.66 8.75 -12.82
CA MET A 89 -3.53 7.73 -12.24
C MET A 89 -4.17 6.88 -13.33
N GLU A 90 -4.80 7.50 -14.33
CA GLU A 90 -5.45 6.80 -15.44
C GLU A 90 -4.47 5.88 -16.16
N TRP A 91 -3.29 6.39 -16.53
CA TRP A 91 -2.26 5.62 -17.22
C TRP A 91 -1.75 4.43 -16.42
N LEU A 92 -1.52 4.61 -15.11
CA LEU A 92 -1.13 3.49 -14.24
C LEU A 92 -2.26 2.47 -14.11
N THR A 93 -3.50 2.89 -13.91
CA THR A 93 -4.63 1.98 -13.72
C THR A 93 -5.10 1.26 -14.97
N ASP A 94 -4.73 1.76 -16.16
CA ASP A 94 -4.94 1.06 -17.44
C ASP A 94 -4.00 -0.16 -17.59
N MET A 95 -2.92 -0.23 -16.81
CA MET A 95 -2.02 -1.38 -16.83
C MET A 95 -2.63 -2.62 -16.17
N PRO A 96 -2.42 -3.81 -16.76
CA PRO A 96 -3.05 -5.02 -16.26
C PRO A 96 -2.52 -5.39 -14.87
N GLY A 97 -3.44 -5.48 -13.91
CA GLY A 97 -3.11 -5.80 -12.52
C GLY A 97 -2.67 -4.60 -11.68
N ILE A 98 -2.70 -3.38 -12.20
CA ILE A 98 -2.46 -2.16 -11.41
C ILE A 98 -3.81 -1.53 -11.05
N GLY A 99 -4.24 -1.74 -9.81
CA GLY A 99 -5.47 -1.14 -9.28
C GLY A 99 -5.25 0.25 -8.68
N LEU A 100 -6.36 0.90 -8.30
CA LEU A 100 -6.37 2.23 -7.68
C LEU A 100 -5.41 2.36 -6.50
N LYS A 101 -5.36 1.36 -5.61
CA LYS A 101 -4.46 1.36 -4.45
C LYS A 101 -2.99 1.36 -4.87
N THR A 102 -2.62 0.52 -5.84
CA THR A 102 -1.24 0.38 -6.32
C THR A 102 -0.80 1.65 -7.04
N ALA A 103 -1.63 2.18 -7.93
CA ALA A 103 -1.35 3.44 -8.61
C ALA A 103 -1.21 4.59 -7.60
N SER A 104 -2.12 4.67 -6.62
CA SER A 104 -2.05 5.69 -5.55
C SER A 104 -0.77 5.56 -4.70
N LEU A 105 -0.32 4.35 -4.40
CA LEU A 105 0.95 4.14 -3.69
C LEU A 105 2.13 4.67 -4.51
N VAL A 106 2.26 4.27 -5.77
CA VAL A 106 3.36 4.73 -6.63
C VAL A 106 3.38 6.25 -6.72
N LEU A 107 2.22 6.87 -6.98
CA LEU A 107 2.10 8.32 -7.12
C LEU A 107 2.43 9.08 -5.83
N LEU A 108 1.99 8.59 -4.67
CA LEU A 108 2.26 9.25 -3.39
C LEU A 108 3.69 8.98 -2.89
N PHE A 109 4.12 7.72 -2.89
CA PHE A 109 5.38 7.31 -2.26
C PHE A 109 6.60 7.70 -3.09
N ASN A 110 6.51 7.65 -4.41
CA ASN A 110 7.64 7.96 -5.29
C ASN A 110 7.61 9.40 -5.81
N PHE A 111 6.42 9.96 -6.05
CA PHE A 111 6.29 11.25 -6.74
C PHE A 111 5.60 12.35 -5.91
N ARG A 112 5.23 12.05 -4.65
CA ARG A 112 4.55 12.98 -3.74
C ARG A 112 3.35 13.68 -4.41
N LYS A 113 2.60 12.95 -5.23
CA LYS A 113 1.34 13.43 -5.80
C LYS A 113 0.25 13.42 -4.72
N PRO A 114 -0.71 14.36 -4.74
CA PRO A 114 -1.77 14.49 -3.74
C PRO A 114 -2.87 13.42 -3.91
N VAL A 115 -2.51 12.16 -3.72
CA VAL A 115 -3.42 11.01 -3.72
C VAL A 115 -3.32 10.26 -2.41
N LEU A 116 -4.32 9.44 -2.07
CA LEU A 116 -4.30 8.67 -0.83
C LEU A 116 -4.59 7.19 -1.10
N PRO A 117 -3.57 6.31 -1.02
CA PRO A 117 -3.79 4.88 -1.02
C PRO A 117 -4.49 4.45 0.27
N VAL A 118 -5.54 3.65 0.15
CA VAL A 118 -6.27 3.09 1.28
C VAL A 118 -6.18 1.57 1.18
N ASP A 119 -5.43 0.97 2.10
CA ASP A 119 -5.34 -0.48 2.23
C ASP A 119 -6.31 -1.00 3.32
N ALA A 120 -6.27 -2.30 3.59
CA ALA A 120 -7.13 -2.91 4.61
C ALA A 120 -6.83 -2.41 6.04
N HIS A 121 -5.63 -1.91 6.32
CA HIS A 121 -5.27 -1.36 7.63
C HIS A 121 -5.86 0.04 7.80
N VAL A 122 -5.60 0.94 6.86
CA VAL A 122 -6.18 2.28 6.83
C VAL A 122 -7.70 2.20 6.84
N HIS A 123 -8.29 1.39 5.95
CA HIS A 123 -9.75 1.23 5.87
C HIS A 123 -10.36 0.79 7.20
N ARG A 124 -9.82 -0.26 7.83
CA ARG A 124 -10.31 -0.76 9.13
C ARG A 124 -10.16 0.26 10.24
N VAL A 125 -9.01 0.93 10.34
CA VAL A 125 -8.77 1.96 11.37
C VAL A 125 -9.79 3.08 11.20
N MET A 126 -9.96 3.60 9.99
CA MET A 126 -10.88 4.71 9.72
C MET A 126 -12.35 4.33 9.90
N GLN A 127 -12.74 3.08 9.62
CA GLN A 127 -14.07 2.57 9.97
C GLN A 127 -14.29 2.49 11.49
N ARG A 128 -13.32 1.95 12.24
CA ARG A 128 -13.43 1.83 13.71
C ARG A 128 -13.42 3.18 14.42
N LEU A 129 -12.70 4.16 13.89
CA LEU A 129 -12.76 5.54 14.37
C LEU A 129 -14.13 6.19 14.08
N GLY A 130 -14.92 5.64 13.15
CA GLY A 130 -16.20 6.21 12.74
C GLY A 130 -16.11 7.27 11.65
N VAL A 131 -14.94 7.47 11.06
CA VAL A 131 -14.75 8.39 9.92
C VAL A 131 -15.36 7.81 8.65
N LEU A 132 -15.21 6.49 8.45
CA LEU A 132 -15.85 5.76 7.38
C LEU A 132 -17.08 5.01 7.89
N GLY A 133 -18.17 5.07 7.15
CA GLY A 133 -19.37 4.29 7.45
C GLY A 133 -19.14 2.77 7.28
N PRO A 134 -19.93 1.92 7.95
CA PRO A 134 -19.74 0.46 7.96
C PRO A 134 -19.93 -0.20 6.58
N LYS A 135 -20.64 0.47 5.67
CA LYS A 135 -20.90 -0.01 4.29
C LYS A 135 -19.95 0.57 3.24
N VAL A 136 -19.00 1.43 3.64
CA VAL A 136 -18.03 2.02 2.70
C VAL A 136 -17.01 0.96 2.29
N THR A 137 -16.89 0.71 0.99
CA THR A 137 -15.88 -0.22 0.45
C THR A 137 -14.49 0.42 0.45
N VAL A 138 -13.45 -0.41 0.35
CA VAL A 138 -12.05 0.07 0.29
C VAL A 138 -11.84 0.99 -0.91
N GLU A 139 -12.44 0.67 -2.06
CA GLU A 139 -12.34 1.46 -3.28
C GLU A 139 -12.94 2.86 -3.07
N LYS A 140 -14.15 2.95 -2.49
CA LYS A 140 -14.80 4.24 -2.19
C LYS A 140 -14.06 5.05 -1.14
N ALA A 141 -13.39 4.37 -0.20
CA ALA A 141 -12.66 5.04 0.87
C ALA A 141 -11.50 5.91 0.37
N HIS A 142 -10.88 5.58 -0.77
CA HIS A 142 -9.80 6.38 -1.36
C HIS A 142 -10.24 7.83 -1.61
N GLY A 143 -11.35 8.01 -2.34
CA GLY A 143 -11.89 9.34 -2.64
C GLY A 143 -12.41 10.06 -1.39
N ILE A 144 -13.18 9.37 -0.54
CA ILE A 144 -13.77 9.96 0.67
C ILE A 144 -12.69 10.50 1.60
N LEU A 145 -11.66 9.72 1.89
CA LEU A 145 -10.58 10.15 2.78
C LEU A 145 -9.70 11.21 2.13
N LEU A 146 -9.43 11.12 0.83
CA LEU A 146 -8.66 12.14 0.12
C LEU A 146 -9.40 13.49 0.16
N ASP A 147 -10.70 13.52 -0.13
CA ASP A 147 -11.50 14.76 -0.10
C ASP A 147 -11.58 15.38 1.30
N LEU A 148 -11.61 14.55 2.34
CA LEU A 148 -11.58 15.00 3.73
C LEU A 148 -10.20 15.59 4.13
N LEU A 149 -9.11 14.99 3.64
CA LEU A 149 -7.76 15.30 4.13
C LEU A 149 -7.02 16.34 3.27
N LYS A 150 -7.25 16.37 1.95
CA LYS A 150 -6.56 17.27 1.02
C LYS A 150 -6.69 18.78 1.35
N PRO A 151 -7.76 19.29 2.00
CA PRO A 151 -7.81 20.70 2.39
C PRO A 151 -6.88 21.04 3.57
N HIS A 152 -6.39 20.02 4.28
CA HIS A 152 -5.63 20.17 5.53
C HIS A 152 -4.21 19.60 5.46
N LEU A 153 -3.96 18.66 4.55
CA LEU A 153 -2.68 17.97 4.41
C LEU A 153 -2.12 18.14 3.01
N ASP A 154 -0.83 18.46 2.95
CA ASP A 154 -0.03 18.37 1.74
C ASP A 154 0.32 16.90 1.43
N PRO A 155 1.00 16.61 0.30
CA PRO A 155 1.36 15.24 -0.05
C PRO A 155 2.23 14.52 0.99
N GLU A 156 3.10 15.24 1.70
CA GLU A 156 3.91 14.64 2.78
C GLU A 156 3.03 14.29 4.00
N GLY A 157 2.03 15.12 4.31
CA GLY A 157 1.00 14.83 5.30
C GLY A 157 0.17 13.60 4.93
N LEU A 158 -0.24 13.45 3.66
CA LEU A 158 -0.96 12.27 3.17
C LEU A 158 -0.10 10.99 3.25
N PHE A 159 1.20 11.10 2.92
CA PHE A 159 2.16 10.02 3.06
C PHE A 159 2.28 9.55 4.50
N ASN A 160 2.48 10.48 5.44
CA ASN A 160 2.59 10.16 6.85
C ASN A 160 1.27 9.63 7.43
N PHE A 161 0.12 10.17 6.98
CA PHE A 161 -1.19 9.65 7.34
C PHE A 161 -1.33 8.17 6.95
N HIS A 162 -0.97 7.79 5.71
CA HIS A 162 -1.03 6.40 5.27
C HIS A 162 -0.11 5.52 6.12
N LYS A 163 1.18 5.89 6.28
CA LYS A 163 2.16 5.09 7.02
C LYS A 163 1.78 4.88 8.48
N HIS A 164 1.35 5.93 9.17
CA HIS A 164 0.94 5.83 10.57
C HIS A 164 -0.28 4.93 10.74
N ASN A 165 -1.28 5.02 9.85
CA ASN A 165 -2.45 4.15 9.91
C ASN A 165 -2.11 2.69 9.54
N TYR A 166 -1.20 2.48 8.59
CA TYR A 166 -0.68 1.16 8.24
C TYR A 166 -0.03 0.50 9.46
N TRP A 167 0.95 1.15 10.09
CA TRP A 167 1.63 0.64 11.28
C TRP A 167 0.68 0.46 12.46
N HIS A 168 -0.20 1.44 12.71
CA HIS A 168 -1.21 1.32 13.75
C HIS A 168 -2.10 0.09 13.52
N GLY A 169 -2.57 -0.12 12.29
CA GLY A 169 -3.38 -1.27 11.93
C GLY A 169 -2.64 -2.60 12.04
N GLN A 170 -1.32 -2.62 11.85
CA GLN A 170 -0.50 -3.82 11.99
C GLN A 170 -0.15 -4.17 13.42
N GLN A 171 -0.05 -3.19 14.33
CA GLN A 171 0.58 -3.37 15.65
C GLN A 171 -0.35 -3.10 16.83
N ILE A 172 -1.48 -2.42 16.61
CA ILE A 172 -2.46 -2.10 17.66
C ILE A 172 -3.86 -2.53 17.22
N CYS A 173 -4.33 -1.98 16.10
CA CYS A 173 -5.69 -2.15 15.63
C CYS A 173 -5.79 -3.37 14.71
N PHE A 174 -5.42 -4.53 15.26
CA PHE A 174 -5.44 -5.82 14.58
C PHE A 174 -6.83 -6.15 14.04
N PHE A 175 -6.90 -6.98 12.99
CA PHE A 175 -8.18 -7.41 12.43
C PHE A 175 -9.05 -8.09 13.49
N GLN A 176 -8.49 -9.05 14.22
CA GLN A 176 -9.11 -9.71 15.37
C GLN A 176 -8.50 -9.18 16.66
N ARG A 177 -9.33 -8.93 17.68
CA ARG A 177 -8.92 -8.54 19.04
C ARG A 177 -7.91 -7.37 19.07
N PRO A 178 -8.32 -6.15 18.65
CA PRO A 178 -7.43 -4.99 18.71
C PRO A 178 -6.98 -4.67 20.13
N ASN A 179 -5.74 -4.17 20.28
CA ASN A 179 -5.17 -3.78 21.57
C ASN A 179 -5.65 -2.38 22.01
N CYS A 180 -6.97 -2.26 22.17
CA CYS A 180 -7.67 -1.04 22.56
C CYS A 180 -7.13 -0.39 23.85
N PRO A 181 -6.79 -1.14 24.92
CA PRO A 181 -6.19 -0.57 26.13
C PRO A 181 -4.88 0.18 25.90
N ARG A 182 -4.16 -0.08 24.80
CA ARG A 182 -2.90 0.58 24.47
C ARG A 182 -3.01 1.53 23.27
N CYS A 183 -4.20 1.65 22.70
CA CYS A 183 -4.44 2.46 21.51
C CYS A 183 -4.48 3.96 21.83
N PRO A 184 -3.65 4.80 21.17
CA PRO A 184 -3.66 6.25 21.40
C PRO A 184 -4.91 6.97 20.90
N LEU A 185 -5.73 6.29 20.10
CA LEU A 185 -6.95 6.87 19.52
C LEU A 185 -8.20 6.55 20.38
N LYS A 186 -8.05 5.83 21.50
CA LYS A 186 -9.19 5.33 22.29
C LYS A 186 -10.14 6.42 22.76
N GLY A 187 -9.65 7.63 23.01
CA GLY A 187 -10.44 8.76 23.51
C GLY A 187 -11.46 9.30 22.51
N PHE A 188 -11.34 8.96 21.22
CA PHE A 188 -12.27 9.40 20.17
C PHE A 188 -12.64 8.27 19.19
N CYS A 189 -12.39 7.02 19.57
CA CYS A 189 -12.66 5.87 18.72
C CYS A 189 -14.05 5.31 18.98
N ASN A 190 -14.93 5.32 17.97
CA ASN A 190 -16.28 4.77 18.08
C ASN A 190 -16.28 3.29 18.46
N TYR A 191 -15.37 2.48 17.90
CA TYR A 191 -15.23 1.06 18.28
C TYR A 191 -14.88 0.88 19.76
N TYR A 192 -13.98 1.72 20.29
CA TYR A 192 -13.63 1.68 21.72
C TYR A 192 -14.86 1.98 22.57
N LYS A 193 -15.55 3.09 22.27
CA LYS A 193 -16.75 3.51 22.98
C LYS A 193 -17.84 2.45 23.02
N GLU A 194 -18.06 1.76 21.90
CA GLU A 194 -19.05 0.69 21.79
C GLU A 194 -18.72 -0.55 22.63
N HIS A 195 -17.43 -0.91 22.74
CA HIS A 195 -17.02 -2.18 23.37
C HIS A 195 -16.51 -2.02 24.81
N PHE A 196 -16.04 -0.83 25.20
CA PHE A 196 -15.42 -0.56 26.50
C PHE A 196 -16.08 0.61 27.26
N GLY A 197 -17.02 1.34 26.63
CA GLY A 197 -17.56 2.60 27.14
C GLY A 197 -16.63 3.79 26.86
N GLU A 198 -16.98 4.96 27.41
CA GLU A 198 -16.14 6.15 27.30
C GLU A 198 -14.77 5.92 27.96
N ALA A 199 -13.69 6.40 27.33
CA ALA A 199 -12.36 6.28 27.90
C ALA A 199 -12.25 7.12 29.17
N THR A 200 -11.97 6.49 30.31
CA THR A 200 -11.77 7.21 31.58
C THR A 200 -10.45 8.00 31.56
N PRO A 201 -10.29 9.04 32.39
CA PRO A 201 -9.02 9.74 32.53
C PRO A 201 -7.84 8.82 32.83
N GLU A 202 -8.05 7.78 33.66
CA GLU A 202 -7.03 6.78 33.99
C GLU A 202 -6.66 5.94 32.77
N ALA A 203 -7.66 5.53 31.97
CA ALA A 203 -7.43 4.76 30.75
C ALA A 203 -6.69 5.58 29.68
N LEU A 204 -6.95 6.89 29.60
CA LEU A 204 -6.23 7.80 28.71
C LEU A 204 -4.79 8.00 29.18
N ALA A 205 -4.58 8.24 30.48
CA ALA A 205 -3.26 8.40 31.08
C ALA A 205 -2.38 7.14 30.98
N ALA A 206 -2.99 5.96 30.97
CA ALA A 206 -2.29 4.67 30.77
C ALA A 206 -1.86 4.41 29.31
N THR A 207 -2.20 5.29 28.37
CA THR A 207 -1.77 5.17 26.98
C THR A 207 -0.27 5.45 26.86
N PRO A 208 0.53 4.57 26.25
CA PRO A 208 1.96 4.83 26.08
C PRO A 208 2.19 6.09 25.22
N ALA A 209 3.05 6.99 25.71
CA ALA A 209 3.38 8.24 25.01
C ALA A 209 4.45 8.06 23.93
N HIS A 210 5.18 6.95 23.94
CA HIS A 210 6.25 6.63 23.00
C HIS A 210 6.14 5.19 22.53
N TRP A 211 6.72 4.91 21.35
CA TRP A 211 6.87 3.55 20.87
C TRP A 211 7.85 2.79 21.77
N ASP A 212 7.40 1.66 22.29
CA ASP A 212 8.23 0.74 23.07
C ASP A 212 8.36 -0.57 22.32
N ALA A 213 9.54 -0.85 21.77
CA ALA A 213 9.78 -2.04 20.98
C ALA A 213 9.64 -3.35 21.79
N ALA A 214 9.89 -3.32 23.10
CA ALA A 214 9.71 -4.50 23.95
C ALA A 214 8.22 -4.81 24.13
N ALA A 215 7.39 -3.77 24.22
CA ALA A 215 5.97 -3.94 24.48
C ALA A 215 5.10 -3.97 23.21
N TRP A 216 5.57 -3.44 22.07
CA TRP A 216 4.83 -3.30 20.80
C TRP A 216 5.44 -4.11 19.65
N GLY A 217 6.60 -4.74 19.88
CA GLY A 217 7.37 -5.41 18.83
C GLY A 217 8.30 -4.46 18.08
N LYS A 218 9.16 -5.02 17.23
CA LYS A 218 10.00 -4.22 16.33
C LYS A 218 9.13 -3.68 15.20
N LEU A 219 9.30 -2.39 14.87
CA LEU A 219 8.79 -1.87 13.61
C LEU A 219 9.46 -2.69 12.49
N PRO A 220 8.70 -3.30 11.56
CA PRO A 220 9.30 -3.72 10.33
C PRO A 220 9.78 -2.43 9.64
N HIS A 221 11.10 -2.34 9.50
CA HIS A 221 11.91 -1.26 8.91
C HIS A 221 11.99 0.03 9.73
#